data_AF-A0A328BST2-F1
#
_entry.id   AF-A0A328BST2-F1
#
_cell.length_a   1.000
_cell.length_b   1.000
_cell.length_c   1.000
_cell.angle_alpha   90.00
_cell.angle_beta   90.00
_cell.angle_gamma   90.00
#
_symmetry.space_group_name_H-M   'P 1'
#
loop_
_entity.id
_entity.type
_entity.pdbx_description
1 polymer ?
#
loop_
_entity_poly.entity_id
_entity_poly.type
_entity_poly.pdbx_seq_one_letter_code
_entity_poly.pdbx_strand_id
1 'polypeptide(L)'
;MKTNFLSSLLALFGAGLLLGPAAGCQRPAFSGPTPAPAADAAVRRLQFGYGSRYSGHRTTYTLQADGVLLAQAGLGLRPGTPVAALRVGSAQARAALRRFDALPADSLGFEQPGQHYYFLEGYTAAGQSVHLAWGAADTSAPHCARVLYRQLSGLVPANL
;
A
#
# COMPACT_ATOMS: atom_id res chain seq x y z
N MET A 1 -46.22 44.56 15.61
CA MET A 1 -47.44 44.14 14.87
C MET A 1 -47.25 42.70 14.42
N LYS A 2 -48.21 41.85 14.78
CA LYS A 2 -48.33 40.43 14.39
C LYS A 2 -48.92 40.34 12.98
N THR A 3 -48.42 39.41 12.17
CA THR A 3 -49.27 38.59 11.27
C THR A 3 -48.57 37.26 10.98
N ASN A 4 -49.20 36.18 11.46
CA ASN A 4 -49.02 34.79 11.06
C ASN A 4 -49.97 34.48 9.90
N PHE A 5 -49.61 33.59 8.98
CA PHE A 5 -50.46 32.58 8.29
C PHE A 5 -49.49 31.65 7.53
N LEU A 6 -49.24 30.40 7.99
CA LEU A 6 -49.95 29.14 7.65
C LEU A 6 -50.24 29.03 6.13
N SER A 7 -50.09 27.92 5.41
CA SER A 7 -49.57 26.56 5.55
C SER A 7 -49.94 25.87 4.23
N SER A 8 -49.06 25.10 3.60
CA SER A 8 -49.37 23.89 2.78
C SER A 8 -48.06 23.38 2.13
N LEU A 9 -47.47 22.28 2.61
CA LEU A 9 -47.73 20.90 2.18
C LEU A 9 -47.44 20.66 0.69
N LEU A 10 -46.20 20.25 0.40
CA LEU A 10 -45.96 19.16 -0.55
C LEU A 10 -44.60 18.56 -0.28
N ALA A 11 -44.65 17.37 0.33
CA ALA A 11 -43.56 16.43 0.36
C ALA A 11 -43.19 16.05 -1.08
N LEU A 12 -41.91 16.15 -1.42
CA LEU A 12 -41.32 15.32 -2.45
C LEU A 12 -39.96 14.86 -1.95
N PHE A 13 -39.97 13.58 -1.60
CA PHE A 13 -38.81 12.71 -1.53
C PHE A 13 -37.85 13.02 -2.68
N GLY A 14 -36.63 13.39 -2.32
CA GLY A 14 -35.53 13.55 -3.25
C GLY A 14 -34.25 13.36 -2.49
N ALA A 15 -34.03 12.14 -2.00
CA ALA A 15 -32.74 11.69 -1.51
C ALA A 15 -31.74 11.76 -2.67
N GLY A 16 -31.14 12.94 -2.85
CA GLY A 16 -30.07 13.21 -3.79
C GLY A 16 -28.77 12.64 -3.24
N LEU A 17 -28.59 11.34 -3.49
CA LEU A 17 -27.32 10.63 -3.50
C LEU A 17 -26.21 11.49 -4.14
N LEU A 18 -25.34 12.05 -3.31
CA LEU A 18 -24.00 12.48 -3.71
C LEU A 18 -22.97 11.91 -2.73
N LEU A 19 -23.06 10.61 -2.45
CA LEU A 19 -21.86 9.82 -2.27
C LEU A 19 -21.47 9.36 -3.67
N GLY A 20 -20.51 10.08 -4.26
CA GLY A 20 -19.86 9.64 -5.50
C GLY A 20 -19.32 8.22 -5.33
N PRO A 21 -19.21 7.45 -6.42
CA PRO A 21 -18.63 6.12 -6.35
C PRO A 21 -17.16 6.30 -5.97
N ALA A 22 -16.81 6.00 -4.72
CA ALA A 22 -15.45 5.59 -4.40
C ALA A 22 -15.22 4.31 -5.20
N ALA A 23 -14.72 4.48 -6.42
CA ALA A 23 -14.37 3.39 -7.31
C ALA A 23 -13.29 2.53 -6.63
N GLY A 24 -13.77 1.52 -5.93
CA GLY A 24 -13.20 0.18 -5.84
C GLY A 24 -11.75 0.09 -5.40
N CYS A 25 -11.44 0.43 -4.14
CA CYS A 25 -10.31 -0.17 -3.42
C CYS A 25 -10.83 -1.00 -2.23
N GLN A 26 -11.93 -1.71 -2.43
CA GLN A 26 -12.47 -2.63 -1.44
C GLN A 26 -12.45 -4.02 -2.04
N ARG A 27 -11.60 -4.86 -1.45
CA ARG A 27 -11.59 -6.29 -1.72
C ARG A 27 -12.96 -6.86 -1.32
N PRO A 28 -13.68 -7.57 -2.20
CA PRO A 28 -14.83 -8.36 -1.76
C PRO A 28 -14.31 -9.41 -0.76
N ALA A 29 -15.00 -9.54 0.37
CA ALA A 29 -14.69 -10.55 1.37
C ALA A 29 -14.70 -11.92 0.68
N PHE A 30 -13.55 -12.59 0.69
CA PHE A 30 -13.40 -13.88 0.03
C PHE A 30 -14.15 -14.95 0.84
N SER A 31 -15.26 -15.46 0.30
CA SER A 31 -16.01 -16.61 0.84
C SER A 31 -15.41 -17.93 0.35
N GLY A 32 -14.12 -18.14 0.58
CA GLY A 32 -13.46 -19.44 0.36
C GLY A 32 -13.01 -20.07 1.67
N PRO A 33 -12.54 -21.32 1.65
CA PRO A 33 -12.07 -22.00 2.86
C PRO A 33 -10.99 -21.14 3.53
N THR A 34 -11.11 -20.97 4.85
CA THR A 34 -10.14 -20.25 5.68
C THR A 34 -8.73 -20.78 5.36
N PRO A 35 -7.79 -19.93 4.90
CA PRO A 35 -6.43 -20.37 4.67
C PRO A 35 -5.88 -21.00 5.95
N ALA A 36 -5.08 -22.06 5.81
CA ALA A 36 -4.37 -22.63 6.94
C ALA A 36 -3.60 -21.50 7.66
N PRO A 37 -3.62 -21.45 9.00
CA PRO A 37 -2.88 -20.44 9.74
C PRO A 37 -1.44 -20.46 9.26
N ALA A 38 -0.96 -19.32 8.75
CA ALA A 38 0.40 -19.18 8.28
C ALA A 38 1.34 -19.67 9.39
N ALA A 39 2.24 -20.59 9.02
CA ALA A 39 3.22 -21.16 9.91
C ALA A 39 4.03 -20.02 10.56
N ASP A 40 3.82 -19.87 11.87
CA ASP A 40 4.41 -18.84 12.73
C ASP A 40 4.05 -17.40 12.32
N ALA A 41 3.87 -16.53 13.30
CA ALA A 41 3.80 -15.09 13.06
C ALA A 41 5.21 -14.54 12.72
N ALA A 42 5.88 -15.16 11.75
CA ALA A 42 7.13 -14.71 11.16
C ALA A 42 6.97 -13.22 10.88
N VAL A 43 7.76 -12.40 11.59
CA VAL A 43 7.62 -10.94 11.68
C VAL A 43 7.16 -10.39 10.36
N ARG A 44 5.89 -9.98 10.28
CA ARG A 44 5.26 -9.62 9.02
C ARG A 44 6.02 -8.44 8.41
N ARG A 45 6.49 -8.59 7.17
CA ARG A 45 7.33 -7.60 6.48
C ARG A 45 6.69 -7.13 5.19
N LEU A 46 6.88 -5.85 4.93
CA LEU A 46 6.59 -5.20 3.66
C LEU A 46 7.88 -4.59 3.14
N GLN A 47 8.30 -5.02 1.95
CA GLN A 47 9.43 -4.46 1.25
C GLN A 47 8.95 -3.46 0.21
N PHE A 48 9.67 -2.35 0.09
CA PHE A 48 9.43 -1.36 -0.94
C PHE A 48 10.74 -0.71 -1.33
N GLY A 49 10.80 -0.13 -2.52
CA GLY A 49 12.02 0.53 -2.94
C GLY A 49 12.03 0.89 -4.40
N TYR A 50 13.23 1.08 -4.92
CA TYR A 50 13.44 1.43 -6.31
C TYR A 50 14.79 0.92 -6.78
N GLY A 51 14.96 0.85 -8.10
CA GLY A 51 16.21 0.43 -8.70
C GLY A 51 16.32 0.82 -10.15
N SER A 52 17.42 0.42 -10.75
CA SER A 52 17.70 0.60 -12.17
C SER A 52 18.17 -0.72 -12.74
N ARG A 53 17.49 -1.19 -13.80
CA ARG A 53 17.89 -2.40 -14.52
C ARG A 53 19.22 -2.18 -15.24
N TYR A 54 19.49 -0.96 -15.71
CA TYR A 54 20.72 -0.61 -16.40
C TYR A 54 21.96 -0.67 -15.51
N SER A 55 21.91 -0.04 -14.33
CA SER A 55 23.06 -0.02 -13.41
C SER A 55 23.13 -1.25 -12.49
N GLY A 56 22.03 -2.00 -12.34
CA GLY A 56 21.91 -3.06 -11.33
C GLY A 56 21.80 -2.54 -9.89
N HIS A 57 21.71 -1.21 -9.70
CA HIS A 57 21.50 -0.61 -8.40
C HIS A 57 20.07 -0.85 -7.91
N ARG A 58 19.94 -1.22 -6.63
CA ARG A 58 18.66 -1.38 -5.96
C ARG A 58 18.75 -0.80 -4.55
N THR A 59 17.75 -0.01 -4.19
CA THR A 59 17.47 0.42 -2.83
C THR A 59 16.22 -0.32 -2.35
N THR A 60 16.32 -0.96 -1.19
CA THR A 60 15.25 -1.73 -0.57
C THR A 60 15.05 -1.25 0.86
N TYR A 61 13.80 -1.00 1.20
CA TYR A 61 13.34 -0.71 2.54
C TYR A 61 12.43 -1.84 3.01
N THR A 62 12.75 -2.46 4.15
CA THR A 62 11.96 -3.53 4.77
C THR A 62 11.30 -3.01 6.04
N LEU A 63 9.99 -2.80 5.98
CA LEU A 63 9.16 -2.38 7.09
C LEU A 63 8.60 -3.60 7.83
N GLN A 64 8.73 -3.60 9.16
CA GLN A 64 8.21 -4.64 10.05
C GLN A 64 7.05 -4.11 10.90
N ALA A 65 6.16 -5.01 11.34
CA ALA A 65 4.97 -4.67 12.11
C ALA A 65 5.24 -4.02 13.48
N ASP A 66 6.45 -4.18 14.02
CA ASP A 66 6.92 -3.57 15.25
C ASP A 66 7.51 -2.15 15.04
N GLY A 67 7.56 -1.69 13.79
CA GLY A 67 8.06 -0.38 13.41
C GLY A 67 9.57 -0.31 13.15
N VAL A 68 10.27 -1.44 13.05
CA VAL A 68 11.62 -1.44 12.45
C VAL A 68 11.50 -1.21 10.95
N LEU A 69 12.28 -0.26 10.44
CA LEU A 69 12.46 -0.03 9.00
C LEU A 69 13.94 -0.22 8.66
N LEU A 70 14.26 -1.28 7.93
CA LEU A 70 15.62 -1.58 7.48
C LEU A 70 15.84 -1.02 6.07
N ALA A 71 16.86 -0.20 5.87
CA ALA A 71 17.23 0.34 4.57
C ALA A 71 18.53 -0.30 4.07
N GLN A 72 18.55 -0.75 2.82
CA GLN A 72 19.70 -1.33 2.14
C GLN A 72 19.80 -0.73 0.74
N ALA A 73 21.00 -0.37 0.32
CA ALA A 73 21.25 0.13 -1.03
C ALA A 73 22.54 -0.45 -1.58
N GLY A 74 22.55 -0.81 -2.87
CA GLY A 74 23.76 -1.25 -3.53
C GLY A 74 23.52 -1.96 -4.86
N LEU A 75 24.62 -2.41 -5.47
CA LEU A 75 24.61 -3.20 -6.70
C LEU A 75 24.28 -4.66 -6.37
N GLY A 76 23.13 -5.15 -6.86
CA GLY A 76 22.75 -6.56 -6.71
C GLY A 76 22.72 -7.08 -5.27
N LEU A 77 22.23 -6.26 -4.33
CA LEU A 77 22.04 -6.51 -2.88
C LEU A 77 22.54 -7.88 -2.40
N ARG A 78 23.85 -7.95 -2.15
CA ARG A 78 24.52 -9.18 -1.70
C ARG A 78 24.44 -9.31 -0.18
N PRO A 79 24.59 -10.54 0.37
CA PRO A 79 24.87 -10.70 1.79
C PRO A 79 26.05 -9.81 2.22
N GLY A 80 25.88 -9.05 3.30
CA GLY A 80 26.89 -8.08 3.78
C GLY A 80 26.69 -6.63 3.31
N THR A 81 25.68 -6.35 2.47
CA THR A 81 25.29 -4.96 2.15
C THR A 81 24.93 -4.22 3.45
N PRO A 82 25.50 -3.03 3.70
CA PRO A 82 25.17 -2.24 4.90
C PRO A 82 23.67 -2.05 5.05
N VAL A 83 23.20 -2.18 6.29
CA VAL A 83 21.79 -2.03 6.66
C VAL A 83 21.67 -0.89 7.65
N ALA A 84 21.00 0.18 7.26
CA ALA A 84 20.58 1.20 8.21
C ALA A 84 19.27 0.75 8.86
N ALA A 85 19.21 0.74 10.18
CA ALA A 85 17.99 0.45 10.93
C ALA A 85 17.37 1.75 11.44
N LEU A 86 16.11 1.96 11.11
CA LEU A 86 15.33 3.14 11.47
C LEU A 86 14.11 2.70 12.29
N ARG A 87 13.54 3.66 13.02
CA ARG A 87 12.30 3.47 13.76
C ARG A 87 11.19 4.34 13.17
N VAL A 88 10.08 3.69 12.88
CA VAL A 88 8.80 4.32 12.60
C VAL A 88 7.82 3.96 13.71
N GLY A 89 6.78 4.77 13.92
CA GLY A 89 5.75 4.45 14.89
C GLY A 89 5.09 3.12 14.57
N SER A 90 5.01 2.20 15.54
CA SER A 90 4.44 0.85 15.33
C SER A 90 2.99 0.89 14.84
N ALA A 91 2.20 1.88 15.29
CA ALA A 91 0.85 2.11 14.80
C ALA A 91 0.82 2.46 13.29
N GLN A 92 1.76 3.29 12.84
CA GLN A 92 1.91 3.69 11.44
C GLN A 92 2.38 2.50 10.58
N ALA A 93 3.34 1.71 11.09
CA ALA A 93 3.81 0.51 10.42
C ALA A 93 2.67 -0.51 10.20
N ARG A 94 1.89 -0.77 11.24
CA ARG A 94 0.71 -1.65 11.16
C ARG A 94 -0.36 -1.09 10.21
N ALA A 95 -0.55 0.22 10.17
CA ALA A 95 -1.47 0.85 9.23
C ALA A 95 -1.04 0.65 7.77
N ALA A 96 0.26 0.77 7.49
CA ALA A 96 0.80 0.49 6.16
C ALA A 96 0.62 -0.98 5.76
N LEU A 97 0.91 -1.91 6.67
CA LEU A 97 0.69 -3.35 6.45
C LEU A 97 -0.78 -3.69 6.19
N ARG A 98 -1.73 -3.09 6.91
CA ARG A 98 -3.16 -3.27 6.64
C ARG A 98 -3.56 -2.75 5.26
N ARG A 99 -2.99 -1.62 4.82
CA ARG A 99 -3.24 -1.09 3.46
C ARG A 99 -2.70 -2.02 2.39
N PHE A 100 -1.56 -2.66 2.64
CA PHE A 100 -1.01 -3.69 1.76
C PHE A 100 -1.93 -4.92 1.64
N ASP A 101 -2.54 -5.36 2.76
CA ASP A 101 -3.53 -6.47 2.72
C ASP A 101 -4.79 -6.14 1.92
N ALA A 102 -5.16 -4.87 1.93
CA ALA A 102 -6.35 -4.36 1.27
C ALA A 102 -6.13 -4.08 -0.22
N LEU A 103 -4.93 -4.34 -0.76
CA LEU A 103 -4.71 -4.24 -2.20
C LEU A 103 -5.65 -5.21 -2.94
N PRO A 104 -6.28 -4.76 -4.04
CA PRO A 104 -7.19 -5.60 -4.81
C PRO A 104 -6.44 -6.75 -5.51
N ALA A 105 -7.17 -7.82 -5.84
CA ALA A 105 -6.59 -9.07 -6.32
C ALA A 105 -5.89 -8.96 -7.69
N ASP A 106 -6.34 -8.02 -8.53
CA ASP A 106 -5.72 -7.65 -9.79
C ASP A 106 -4.33 -6.98 -9.60
N SER A 107 -4.03 -6.54 -8.37
CA SER A 107 -2.79 -5.91 -7.96
C SER A 107 -1.88 -6.86 -7.17
N LEU A 108 -1.96 -8.17 -7.39
CA LEU A 108 -1.10 -9.16 -6.70
C LEU A 108 0.16 -9.53 -7.52
N GLY A 109 0.11 -9.36 -8.84
CA GLY A 109 1.19 -9.70 -9.78
C GLY A 109 1.24 -8.71 -10.93
N PHE A 110 1.53 -7.45 -10.61
CA PHE A 110 1.68 -6.39 -11.62
C PHE A 110 3.16 -6.17 -11.88
N GLU A 111 3.60 -6.48 -13.10
CA GLU A 111 4.94 -6.14 -13.56
C GLU A 111 4.86 -5.32 -14.83
N GLN A 112 5.50 -4.16 -14.80
CA GLN A 112 5.71 -3.36 -15.99
C GLN A 112 7.17 -2.97 -16.12
N PRO A 113 7.81 -3.30 -17.26
CA PRO A 113 9.22 -3.03 -17.44
C PRO A 113 9.50 -1.52 -17.53
N GLY A 114 10.68 -1.15 -17.05
CA GLY A 114 11.24 0.20 -17.17
C GLY A 114 12.74 0.18 -16.93
N GLN A 115 13.43 1.24 -17.36
CA GLN A 115 14.87 1.42 -17.09
C GLN A 115 15.13 1.64 -15.60
N HIS A 116 14.27 2.46 -14.99
CA HIS A 116 14.07 2.54 -13.56
C HIS A 116 12.86 1.70 -13.19
N TYR A 117 12.81 1.21 -11.97
CA TYR A 117 11.64 0.52 -11.45
C TYR A 117 11.43 0.86 -9.97
N TYR A 118 10.18 0.79 -9.56
CA TYR A 118 9.71 0.92 -8.19
C TYR A 118 8.97 -0.35 -7.84
N PHE A 119 8.97 -0.74 -6.58
CA PHE A 119 8.34 -2.00 -6.18
C PHE A 119 7.68 -1.98 -4.81
N LEU A 120 6.72 -2.88 -4.64
CA LEU A 120 6.11 -3.32 -3.38
C LEU A 120 6.11 -4.85 -3.35
N GLU A 121 6.64 -5.43 -2.28
CA GLU A 121 6.86 -6.87 -2.13
C GLU A 121 6.53 -7.33 -0.72
N GLY A 122 5.87 -8.49 -0.58
CA GLY A 122 5.63 -9.07 0.73
C GLY A 122 4.51 -10.10 0.72
N TYR A 123 4.08 -10.47 1.93
CA TYR A 123 2.97 -11.39 2.13
C TYR A 123 1.79 -10.68 2.80
N THR A 124 0.60 -10.91 2.27
CA THR A 124 -0.65 -10.50 2.92
C THR A 124 -0.88 -11.30 4.21
N ALA A 125 -1.77 -10.82 5.07
CA ALA A 125 -2.22 -11.54 6.27
C ALA A 125 -2.82 -12.92 5.95
N ALA A 126 -3.35 -13.11 4.73
CA ALA A 126 -3.84 -14.39 4.23
C ALA A 126 -2.73 -15.32 3.68
N GLY A 127 -1.45 -14.93 3.81
CA GLY A 127 -0.31 -15.69 3.30
C GLY A 127 -0.07 -15.57 1.80
N GLN A 128 -0.83 -14.73 1.09
CA GLN A 128 -0.65 -14.55 -0.35
C GLN A 128 0.57 -13.66 -0.63
N SER A 129 1.46 -14.12 -1.52
CA SER A 129 2.56 -13.31 -2.03
C SER A 129 2.03 -12.18 -2.91
N VAL A 130 2.59 -11.00 -2.75
CA VAL A 130 2.31 -9.82 -3.57
C VAL A 130 3.63 -9.29 -4.10
N HIS A 131 3.74 -9.20 -5.42
CA HIS A 131 4.86 -8.57 -6.09
C HIS A 131 4.32 -7.55 -7.10
N LEU A 132 4.62 -6.28 -6.84
CA LEU A 132 4.29 -5.19 -7.75
C LEU A 132 5.55 -4.47 -8.12
N ALA A 133 5.85 -4.39 -9.42
CA ALA A 133 6.97 -3.66 -9.95
C ALA A 133 6.54 -2.82 -11.16
N TRP A 134 6.97 -1.56 -11.22
CA TRP A 134 6.58 -0.65 -12.29
C TRP A 134 7.67 0.35 -12.65
N GLY A 135 7.72 0.72 -13.93
CA GLY A 135 8.80 1.52 -14.49
C GLY A 135 8.74 3.04 -14.23
N ALA A 136 7.54 3.60 -14.09
CA ALA A 136 7.33 5.05 -13.94
C ALA A 136 6.53 5.35 -12.68
N ALA A 137 7.04 6.23 -11.81
CA ALA A 137 6.45 6.53 -10.50
C ALA A 137 4.96 6.92 -10.56
N ASP A 138 4.52 7.55 -11.67
CA ASP A 138 3.31 8.36 -11.66
C ASP A 138 2.19 7.90 -12.59
N THR A 139 2.41 7.02 -13.56
CA THR A 139 1.43 6.83 -14.64
C THR A 139 0.94 5.41 -14.86
N SER A 140 1.65 4.40 -14.37
CA SER A 140 1.46 3.07 -14.95
C SER A 140 1.19 1.93 -13.96
N ALA A 141 1.44 2.12 -12.67
CA ALA A 141 0.97 1.20 -11.62
C ALA A 141 -0.47 1.48 -11.15
N PRO A 142 -1.16 0.44 -10.61
CA PRO A 142 -2.46 0.60 -9.94
C PRO A 142 -2.45 1.77 -8.95
N HIS A 143 -3.53 2.55 -8.92
CA HIS A 143 -3.59 3.78 -8.13
C HIS A 143 -3.33 3.51 -6.63
N CYS A 144 -3.93 2.45 -6.09
CA CYS A 144 -3.75 2.02 -4.70
C CYS A 144 -2.28 1.68 -4.38
N ALA A 145 -1.58 0.99 -5.28
CA ALA A 145 -0.17 0.67 -5.14
C ALA A 145 0.69 1.94 -5.13
N ARG A 146 0.44 2.90 -6.04
CA ARG A 146 1.16 4.19 -6.07
C ARG A 146 0.92 5.02 -4.81
N VAL A 147 -0.32 5.09 -4.32
CA VAL A 147 -0.66 5.79 -3.08
C VAL A 147 0.07 5.17 -1.89
N LEU A 148 0.05 3.84 -1.78
CA LEU A 148 0.75 3.13 -0.71
C LEU A 148 2.27 3.36 -0.80
N TYR A 149 2.84 3.26 -2.00
CA TYR A 149 4.26 3.53 -2.22
C TYR A 149 4.67 4.92 -1.74
N ARG A 150 3.95 5.97 -2.15
CA ARG A 150 4.23 7.34 -1.70
C ARG A 150 4.14 7.50 -0.19
N GLN A 151 3.17 6.85 0.46
CA GLN A 151 3.04 6.88 1.91
C GLN A 151 4.23 6.21 2.60
N LEU A 152 4.70 5.09 2.07
CA LEU A 152 5.88 4.38 2.56
C LEU A 152 7.16 5.20 2.35
N SER A 153 7.34 5.81 1.19
CA SER A 153 8.45 6.72 0.91
C SER A 153 8.47 7.92 1.87
N GLY A 154 7.30 8.41 2.30
CA GLY A 154 7.20 9.44 3.34
C GLY A 154 7.63 9.00 4.73
N LEU A 155 7.84 7.70 4.98
CA LEU A 155 8.42 7.18 6.23
C LEU A 155 9.95 7.22 6.21
N VAL A 156 10.55 7.40 5.03
CA VAL A 156 11.99 7.37 4.83
C VAL A 156 12.51 8.80 5.06
N PRO A 157 13.47 9.00 5.98
CA PRO A 157 14.16 10.29 6.14
C PRO A 157 14.77 10.75 4.82
N ALA A 158 14.73 12.05 4.55
CA ALA A 158 15.28 12.65 3.33
C ALA A 158 16.82 12.53 3.21
N ASN A 159 17.52 12.18 4.30
CA ASN A 159 18.97 12.25 4.42
C ASN A 159 19.65 10.87 4.57
N LEU A 160 19.06 9.81 4.00
CA LEU A 160 19.67 8.46 3.99
C LEU A 160 20.62 8.26 2.81
#